data_AF-A0A101ECL1-F1
#
_entry.id   AF-A0A101ECL1-F1
#
_cell.length_a   1.000
_cell.length_b   1.000
_cell.length_c   1.000
_cell.angle_alpha   90.00
_cell.angle_beta   90.00
_cell.angle_gamma   90.00
#
_symmetry.space_group_name_H-M   'P 1'
#
loop_
_entity.id
_entity.type
_entity.pdbx_description
1 polymer ?
#
loop_
_entity_poly.entity_id
_entity_poly.type
_entity_poly.pdbx_seq_one_letter_code
_entity_poly.pdbx_strand_id
1 'polypeptide(L)' 'MAKSKVRSKRKRKEKKTVTSGVAHIKATFNNTIIAITDKEGNVLCWASGGTVGYKGTRKSTPYAAQLAA' A
#
# COMPACT_ATOMS: atom_id res chain seq x y z
N MET A 1 -7.21 -33.30 21.64
CA MET A 1 -6.66 -33.33 20.26
C MET A 1 -6.73 -31.92 19.67
N ALA A 2 -5.64 -31.17 19.66
CA ALA A 2 -5.63 -29.78 19.18
C ALA A 2 -5.50 -29.76 17.64
N LYS A 3 -6.50 -29.18 16.95
CA LYS A 3 -6.50 -29.04 15.48
C LYS A 3 -5.43 -28.04 15.05
N SER A 4 -4.40 -28.51 14.35
CA SER A 4 -3.36 -27.68 13.75
C SER A 4 -3.96 -26.74 12.70
N LYS A 5 -3.84 -25.43 12.93
CA LYS A 5 -4.29 -24.37 12.02
C LYS A 5 -3.42 -24.41 10.76
N VAL A 6 -4.00 -24.86 9.63
CA VAL A 6 -3.33 -24.92 8.33
C VAL A 6 -2.87 -23.50 7.96
N ARG A 7 -1.56 -23.28 7.97
CA ARG A 7 -0.94 -22.02 7.58
C ARG A 7 -1.07 -21.90 6.06
N SER A 8 -2.12 -21.24 5.60
CA SER A 8 -2.31 -20.92 4.18
C SER A 8 -1.05 -20.26 3.64
N LYS A 9 -0.32 -20.96 2.76
CA LYS A 9 0.83 -20.43 2.05
C LYS A 9 0.30 -19.30 1.16
N ARG A 10 0.59 -18.05 1.53
CA ARG A 10 0.31 -16.89 0.67
C ARG A 10 0.92 -17.17 -0.69
N LYS A 11 0.08 -17.30 -1.73
CA LYS A 11 0.53 -17.41 -3.12
C LYS A 11 1.47 -16.23 -3.38
N ARG A 12 2.69 -16.54 -3.79
CA ARG A 12 3.72 -15.54 -4.12
C ARG A 12 3.16 -14.74 -5.30
N LYS A 13 2.85 -13.46 -5.09
CA LYS A 13 2.40 -12.56 -6.17
C LYS A 13 3.42 -12.66 -7.29
N GLU A 14 2.95 -13.05 -8.48
CA GLU A 14 3.78 -13.06 -9.68
C GLU A 14 4.34 -11.66 -9.89
N LYS A 15 5.65 -11.56 -10.02
CA LYS A 15 6.33 -10.29 -10.29
C LYS A 15 6.10 -9.96 -11.76
N LYS A 16 4.99 -9.29 -12.06
CA LYS A 16 4.83 -8.60 -13.34
C LYS A 16 5.73 -7.38 -13.31
N THR A 17 6.74 -7.36 -14.18
CA THR A 17 7.59 -6.19 -14.39
C THR A 17 6.85 -5.26 -15.31
N VAL A 18 6.44 -4.10 -14.81
CA VAL A 18 5.68 -3.11 -15.59
C VAL A 18 6.59 -1.90 -15.82
N THR A 19 6.88 -1.62 -17.09
CA THR A 19 7.84 -0.58 -17.50
C THR A 19 7.30 0.84 -17.34
N SER A 20 5.96 0.99 -17.35
CA SER A 20 5.28 2.28 -17.22
C SER A 20 3.96 2.10 -16.48
N GLY A 21 3.71 2.90 -15.45
CA GLY A 21 2.48 2.89 -14.67
C GLY A 21 1.98 4.30 -14.36
N VAL A 22 0.86 4.38 -13.66
CA VAL A 22 0.24 5.63 -13.19
C VAL A 22 0.32 5.68 -11.67
N ALA A 23 0.73 6.83 -11.12
CA ALA A 23 0.71 7.06 -9.69
C ALA A 23 -0.58 7.80 -9.30
N HIS A 24 -1.42 7.16 -8.48
CA HIS A 24 -2.62 7.77 -7.90
C HIS A 24 -2.34 8.21 -6.48
N ILE A 25 -2.44 9.51 -6.23
CA ILE A 25 -2.23 10.11 -4.91
C ILE A 25 -3.55 10.66 -4.41
N LYS A 26 -4.06 10.08 -3.33
CA LYS A 26 -5.23 10.57 -2.60
C LYS A 26 -4.77 11.27 -1.33
N ALA A 27 -4.59 12.58 -1.42
CA ALA A 27 -4.27 13.44 -0.28
C ALA A 27 -5.57 13.94 0.36
N THR A 28 -5.80 13.53 1.61
CA THR A 28 -6.92 14.03 2.43
C THR A 28 -6.37 14.60 3.73
N PHE A 29 -7.17 15.41 4.44
CA PHE A 29 -6.77 16.00 5.72
C PHE A 29 -6.39 14.97 6.81
N ASN A 30 -6.76 13.70 6.64
CA ASN A 30 -6.56 12.66 7.64
C ASN A 30 -5.51 11.61 7.24
N ASN A 31 -5.17 11.52 5.95
CA ASN A 31 -4.22 10.55 5.42
C ASN A 31 -3.86 10.86 3.97
N THR A 32 -2.64 10.48 3.58
CA THR A 32 -2.21 10.40 2.19
C THR A 32 -2.08 8.94 1.80
N ILE A 33 -2.77 8.54 0.73
CA ILE A 33 -2.71 7.18 0.18
C ILE A 33 -2.11 7.28 -1.22
N ILE A 34 -1.08 6.49 -1.48
CA ILE A 34 -0.35 6.44 -2.74
C ILE A 34 -0.48 5.03 -3.29
N ALA A 35 -0.98 4.92 -4.51
CA ALA A 35 -1.14 3.66 -5.22
C ALA A 35 -0.48 3.76 -6.59
N ILE A 36 0.34 2.76 -6.92
CA ILE A 36 0.93 2.63 -8.25
C ILE A 36 0.13 1.58 -9.00
N THR A 37 -0.40 1.99 -10.14
CA THR A 37 -1.21 1.16 -11.02
C THR A 37 -0.56 0.98 -12.38
N ASP A 38 -0.98 -0.06 -13.08
CA ASP A 38 -0.72 -0.21 -14.51
C ASP A 38 -1.61 0.74 -15.31
N LYS A 39 -1.31 0.91 -16.61
CA LYS A 39 -2.17 1.70 -17.53
C LYS A 39 -3.63 1.21 -17.57
N GLU A 40 -3.85 -0.05 -17.23
CA GLU A 40 -5.18 -0.69 -17.16
C GLU A 40 -5.89 -0.46 -15.81
N GLY A 41 -5.25 0.22 -14.85
CA GLY A 41 -5.81 0.48 -13.52
C GLY A 41 -5.57 -0.63 -12.48
N ASN A 42 -4.81 -1.67 -12.83
CA ASN A 42 -4.44 -2.74 -11.90
C ASN A 42 -3.43 -2.23 -10.85
N VAL A 43 -3.78 -2.32 -9.56
CA VAL A 43 -2.90 -1.86 -8.46
C VAL A 43 -1.76 -2.86 -8.23
N LEU A 44 -0.53 -2.42 -8.49
CA LEU A 44 0.68 -3.19 -8.22
C LEU A 44 0.99 -3.16 -6.71
N CYS A 45 1.11 -1.95 -6.18
CA CYS A 45 1.41 -1.68 -4.78
C CYS A 45 0.70 -0.40 -4.32
N TRP A 46 0.51 -0.31 -3.01
CA TRP A 46 -0.03 0.87 -2.36
C TRP A 46 0.60 1.03 -1.00
N ALA A 47 0.71 2.28 -0.56
CA ALA A 47 1.13 2.64 0.77
C ALA A 47 0.37 3.89 1.23
N SER A 48 0.43 4.15 2.52
CA SER A 48 -0.19 5.33 3.12
C SER A 48 0.59 5.71 4.36
N GLY A 49 0.36 6.93 4.89
CA GLY A 49 0.96 7.34 6.15
C GLY A 49 0.69 6.35 7.30
N GLY A 50 -0.48 5.69 7.27
CA GLY A 50 -0.81 4.61 8.22
C GLY A 50 0.00 3.33 8.02
N THR A 51 0.31 2.96 6.77
CA THR A 51 1.07 1.74 6.43
C THR A 51 2.53 1.85 6.85
N VAL A 52 3.08 3.06 6.88
CA VAL A 52 4.43 3.39 7.39
C VAL A 52 4.53 3.27 8.92
N GLY A 53 3.39 3.21 9.62
CA GLY A 53 3.34 3.05 11.08
C GLY A 53 2.91 4.31 11.84
N TYR A 54 2.58 5.41 11.15
CA TYR A 54 1.99 6.57 11.80
C TYR A 54 0.54 6.28 12.20
N LYS A 55 0.15 6.76 13.39
CA LYS A 55 -1.20 6.60 13.95
C LYS A 55 -1.78 7.96 14.32
N GLY A 56 -3.11 8.02 14.40
CA GLY A 56 -3.83 9.25 14.76
C GLY A 56 -3.55 10.41 13.80
N THR A 57 -3.37 11.60 14.37
CA THR A 57 -3.08 12.86 13.66
C THR A 57 -1.72 12.87 12.95
N ARG A 58 -0.79 11.97 13.30
CA ARG A 58 0.52 11.92 12.63
C ARG A 58 0.44 11.41 11.19
N LYS A 59 -0.66 10.74 10.82
CA LYS A 59 -0.89 10.20 9.47
C LYS A 59 -1.15 11.27 8.40
N SER A 60 -1.62 12.45 8.80
CA SER A 60 -1.90 13.56 7.90
C SER A 60 -0.73 14.51 7.70
N THR A 61 0.40 14.24 8.36
CA THR A 61 1.59 15.07 8.21
C THR A 61 2.21 14.89 6.82
N PRO A 62 2.81 15.96 6.24
CA PRO A 62 3.52 15.85 4.97
C PRO A 62 4.70 14.88 5.06
N TYR A 63 5.31 14.76 6.24
CA TYR A 63 6.38 13.80 6.48
C TYR A 63 5.92 12.34 6.37
N ALA A 64 4.74 12.02 6.92
CA ALA A 64 4.16 10.69 6.75
C ALA A 64 3.78 10.38 5.29
N ALA A 65 3.40 11.41 4.51
CA ALA A 65 3.15 11.27 3.08
C ALA A 65 4.44 11.01 2.29
N GLN A 66 5.53 11.70 2.62
CA GLN A 66 6.83 11.49 1.99
C GLN A 66 7.37 10.07 2.24
N LEU A 67 7.20 9.55 3.45
CA LEU A 67 7.62 8.18 3.77
C LEU A 67 6.71 7.10 3.16
N ALA A 68 5.49 7.47 2.75
CA ALA A 68 4.56 6.56 2.09
C ALA A 68 4.70 6.54 0.56
N ALA A 69 5.43 7.51 -0.01
CA ALA A 69 5.75 7.59 -1.44
C ALA A 69 6.94 6.68 -1.77
#